data_AF-A0AAE3JHL5-F1
#
_entry.id   AF-A0AAE3JHL5-F1
#
_cell.length_a   1.000
_cell.length_b   1.000
_cell.length_c   1.000
_cell.angle_alpha   90.00
_cell.angle_beta   90.00
_cell.angle_gamma   90.00
#
_symmetry.space_group_name_H-M   'P 1'
#
loop_
_entity.id
_entity.type
_entity.pdbx_description
1 polymer ?
#
loop_
_entity_poly.entity_id
_entity_poly.type
_entity_poly.pdbx_seq_one_letter_code
_entity_poly.pdbx_strand_id
1 'polypeptide(L)'
;MGRISKRFIPLAGIAIFVFGNRKNKTTGVLEEATGVIDEFNIAFENGLLLIPIGATGFVSKCLWDQIIASFKDSFLIMNIYLTISNYLVILLLITQ
;
A
#
# COMPACT_ATOMS: atom_id res chain seq x y z
N MET A 1 16.13 -0.24 8.49
CA MET A 1 15.19 -1.38 8.57
C MET A 1 14.69 -1.52 10.00
N GLY A 2 13.42 -1.22 10.28
CA GLY A 2 12.86 -1.27 11.64
C GLY A 2 12.64 -2.71 12.12
N ARG A 3 13.15 -3.06 13.30
CA ARG A 3 12.95 -4.40 13.93
C ARG A 3 11.48 -4.75 14.19
N ILE A 4 10.58 -3.77 14.10
CA ILE A 4 9.16 -3.85 14.43
C ILE A 4 8.39 -4.53 13.29
N SER A 5 8.58 -4.12 12.04
CA SER A 5 7.82 -4.61 10.89
C SER A 5 7.95 -6.14 10.71
N LYS A 6 9.15 -6.70 10.91
CA LYS A 6 9.37 -8.17 10.88
C LYS A 6 8.67 -8.96 12.00
N ARG A 7 8.24 -8.31 13.08
CA ARG A 7 7.53 -8.96 14.20
C ARG A 7 6.01 -8.85 14.08
N PHE A 8 5.51 -7.76 13.52
CA PHE A 8 4.07 -7.48 13.47
C PHE A 8 3.43 -7.85 12.13
N ILE A 9 4.15 -7.70 11.01
CA ILE A 9 3.61 -8.06 9.69
C ILE A 9 3.20 -9.54 9.62
N PRO A 10 3.98 -10.51 10.15
CA PRO A 10 3.59 -11.93 10.11
C PRO A 10 2.34 -12.28 10.93
N LEU A 11 1.90 -11.38 11.82
CA LEU A 11 0.70 -11.57 12.66
C LEU A 11 -0.58 -11.04 11.99
N ALA A 12 -0.45 -10.31 10.87
CA ALA A 12 -1.57 -9.71 10.17
C ALA A 12 -2.01 -10.58 8.97
N GLY A 13 -3.29 -10.49 8.60
CA GLY A 13 -3.82 -11.12 7.38
C GLY A 13 -3.95 -10.16 6.18
N ILE A 14 -3.97 -8.84 6.46
CA ILE A 14 -4.15 -7.79 5.46
C ILE A 14 -3.14 -6.67 5.75
N ALA A 15 -2.49 -6.16 4.71
CA ALA A 15 -1.61 -5.00 4.77
C ALA A 15 -2.16 -3.88 3.88
N ILE A 16 -2.56 -2.75 4.48
CA ILE A 16 -3.09 -1.59 3.77
C ILE A 16 -1.99 -0.55 3.62
N PHE A 17 -1.76 -0.06 2.40
CA PHE A 17 -0.74 0.95 2.11
C PHE A 17 -1.39 2.25 1.65
N VAL A 18 -1.04 3.36 2.30
CA VAL A 18 -1.54 4.71 2.00
C VAL A 18 -0.36 5.67 1.86
N PHE A 19 -0.43 6.59 0.90
CA PHE A 19 0.63 7.53 0.54
C PHE A 19 1.97 6.84 0.27
N GLY A 20 2.92 6.95 1.19
CA GLY A 20 4.30 6.50 1.04
C GLY A 20 5.20 7.60 0.50
N ASN A 21 5.07 8.81 1.03
CA ASN A 21 5.99 9.90 0.83
C ASN A 21 6.75 10.26 2.11
N ARG A 22 7.90 10.89 1.94
CA ARG A 22 8.70 11.49 3.01
C ARG A 22 9.11 12.89 2.59
N LYS A 23 9.24 13.80 3.55
CA LYS A 23 9.81 15.11 3.29
C LYS A 23 11.33 15.04 3.40
N ASN A 24 12.05 15.38 2.34
CA ASN A 24 13.49 15.51 2.38
C ASN A 24 13.85 16.67 3.33
N LYS A 25 14.66 16.38 4.36
CA LYS A 25 15.00 17.36 5.40
C LYS A 25 15.90 18.49 4.89
N THR A 26 16.64 18.25 3.82
CA THR A 26 17.59 19.20 3.24
C THR A 26 16.93 20.05 2.15
N THR A 27 16.17 19.44 1.25
CA THR A 27 15.55 20.14 0.11
C THR A 27 14.10 20.59 0.39
N GLY A 28 13.45 20.04 1.41
CA GLY A 28 12.04 20.29 1.73
C GLY A 28 11.04 19.64 0.76
N VAL A 29 11.53 18.97 -0.28
CA VAL A 29 10.73 18.32 -1.33
C VAL A 29 10.15 17.01 -0.82
N LEU A 30 8.95 16.66 -1.29
CA LEU A 30 8.35 15.34 -1.04
C LEU A 30 8.99 14.31 -1.98
N GLU A 31 9.50 13.24 -1.39
CA GLU A 31 10.11 12.10 -2.08
C GLU A 31 9.35 10.81 -1.74
N GLU A 32 9.53 9.77 -2.54
CA GLU A 32 9.03 8.44 -2.22
C GLU A 32 9.69 7.88 -0.95
N ALA A 33 8.87 7.29 -0.09
CA ALA A 33 9.34 6.66 1.14
C ALA A 33 9.76 5.21 0.84
N THR A 34 11.06 4.99 0.61
CA THR A 34 11.62 3.65 0.33
C THR A 34 11.26 2.59 1.39
N GLY A 35 11.09 2.99 2.65
CA GLY A 35 10.68 2.08 3.72
C GLY A 35 9.30 1.45 3.52
N VAL A 36 8.38 2.12 2.81
CA VAL A 36 7.05 1.56 2.49
C VAL A 36 7.17 0.44 1.46
N ILE A 37 8.13 0.52 0.55
CA ILE A 37 8.43 -0.54 -0.42
C ILE A 37 9.02 -1.76 0.32
N ASP A 38 9.92 -1.54 1.28
CA ASP A 38 10.48 -2.61 2.11
C ASP A 38 9.37 -3.35 2.88
N GLU A 39 8.43 -2.61 3.48
CA GLU A 39 7.30 -3.20 4.22
C GLU A 39 6.33 -3.95 3.31
N PHE A 40 6.10 -3.44 2.11
CA PHE A 40 5.33 -4.14 1.07
C PHE A 40 5.95 -5.49 0.73
N ASN A 41 7.26 -5.53 0.48
CA ASN A 41 7.96 -6.78 0.15
C ASN A 41 7.88 -7.80 1.30
N ILE A 42 8.05 -7.35 2.55
CA ILE A 42 7.90 -8.24 3.71
C ILE A 42 6.47 -8.78 3.79
N ALA A 43 5.44 -7.95 3.60
CA ALA A 43 4.05 -8.39 3.62
C ALA A 43 3.75 -9.37 2.48
N PHE A 44 4.32 -9.14 1.29
CA PHE A 44 4.23 -10.04 0.14
C PHE A 44 4.86 -11.41 0.44
N GLU A 45 6.09 -11.42 0.97
CA GLU A 45 6.80 -12.63 1.37
C GLU A 45 6.07 -13.42 2.46
N ASN A 46 5.31 -12.75 3.32
CA ASN A 46 4.48 -13.38 4.37
C ASN A 46 3.08 -13.79 3.87
N GLY A 47 2.76 -13.59 2.59
CA GLY A 47 1.50 -14.03 1.99
C GLY A 47 0.28 -13.22 2.44
N LEU A 48 0.47 -11.97 2.89
CA LEU A 48 -0.64 -11.11 3.29
C LEU A 48 -1.44 -10.64 2.07
N LEU A 49 -2.72 -10.35 2.30
CA LEU A 49 -3.51 -9.57 1.33
C LEU A 49 -3.01 -8.12 1.35
N LEU A 50 -2.22 -7.76 0.35
CA LEU A 50 -1.72 -6.39 0.16
C LEU A 50 -2.85 -5.56 -0.41
N ILE A 51 -3.09 -4.33 0.06
CA ILE A 51 -4.10 -3.40 -0.45
C ILE A 51 -3.51 -1.98 -0.47
N PRO A 52 -2.85 -1.56 -1.56
CA PRO A 52 -2.44 -0.18 -1.72
C PRO A 52 -3.65 0.67 -2.13
N ILE A 53 -3.75 1.87 -1.58
CA ILE A 53 -4.79 2.82 -1.93
C ILE A 53 -4.22 3.79 -2.96
N GLY A 54 -4.28 3.42 -4.24
CA GLY A 54 -3.65 4.17 -5.32
C GLY A 54 -4.08 5.64 -5.43
N ALA A 55 -5.31 5.96 -5.00
CA ALA A 55 -5.84 7.32 -4.95
C ALA A 55 -5.04 8.27 -4.03
N THR A 56 -4.29 7.74 -3.06
CA THR A 56 -3.45 8.54 -2.15
C THR A 56 -2.12 8.98 -2.77
N GLY A 57 -1.78 8.49 -3.98
CA GLY A 57 -0.56 8.89 -4.69
C GLY A 57 0.73 8.23 -4.15
N PHE A 58 1.88 8.75 -4.59
CA PHE A 58 3.22 8.30 -4.19
C PHE A 58 3.43 6.78 -4.35
N VAL A 59 4.18 6.16 -3.42
CA VAL A 59 4.50 4.72 -3.46
C VAL A 59 3.23 3.87 -3.54
N SER A 60 2.15 4.27 -2.87
CA SER A 60 0.89 3.52 -2.91
C SER A 60 0.29 3.46 -4.31
N LYS A 61 0.42 4.53 -5.11
CA LYS A 61 0.01 4.50 -6.52
C LYS A 61 0.88 3.55 -7.34
N CYS A 62 2.20 3.62 -7.17
CA CYS A 62 3.12 2.73 -7.88
C CYS A 62 2.83 1.25 -7.57
N LEU A 63 2.57 0.91 -6.31
CA LEU A 63 2.21 -0.44 -5.89
C LEU A 63 0.85 -0.88 -6.44
N TRP A 64 -0.14 0.02 -6.46
CA TRP A 64 -1.44 -0.25 -7.07
C TRP A 64 -1.32 -0.58 -8.55
N ASP A 65 -0.59 0.24 -9.30
CA ASP A 65 -0.40 0.06 -10.74
C ASP A 65 0.31 -1.28 -11.04
N GLN A 66 1.32 -1.64 -10.23
CA GLN A 66 2.00 -2.95 -10.32
C GLN A 66 1.04 -4.12 -10.08
N ILE A 67 0.24 -4.04 -9.02
CA ILE A 67 -0.71 -5.09 -8.65
C ILE A 67 -1.78 -5.27 -9.72
N ILE A 68 -2.42 -4.19 -10.17
CA ILE A 68 -3.45 -4.23 -11.21
C ILE A 68 -2.87 -4.77 -12.53
N ALA A 69 -1.64 -4.40 -12.90
CA ALA A 69 -0.99 -4.93 -14.09
C ALA A 69 -0.75 -6.46 -14.02
N SER A 70 -0.52 -7.00 -12.82
CA SER A 70 -0.35 -8.45 -12.60
C SER A 70 -1.66 -9.24 -12.60
N PHE A 71 -2.79 -8.62 -12.27
CA PHE A 71 -4.11 -9.26 -12.18
C PHE A 71 -4.84 -9.39 -13.53
N LYS A 72 -4.12 -9.73 -14.60
CA LYS A 72 -4.66 -9.76 -15.97
C LYS A 72 -5.85 -10.72 -16.16
N ASP A 73 -6.02 -11.74 -15.32
CA ASP A 73 -6.99 -12.82 -15.56
C ASP A 73 -7.93 -13.17 -14.37
N SER A 74 -7.87 -12.51 -13.21
CA SER A 74 -8.66 -12.88 -12.01
C SER A 74 -9.72 -11.84 -11.62
N PHE A 75 -10.86 -11.89 -12.30
CA PHE A 75 -11.96 -10.92 -12.16
C PHE A 75 -12.60 -10.86 -10.76
N LEU A 76 -12.71 -11.99 -10.04
CA LEU A 76 -13.37 -12.06 -8.74
C LEU A 76 -12.55 -11.39 -7.61
N ILE A 77 -11.24 -11.63 -7.61
CA ILE A 77 -10.30 -11.04 -6.64
C ILE A 77 -10.22 -9.53 -6.90
N MET A 78 -10.19 -9.12 -8.16
CA MET A 78 -10.15 -7.71 -8.54
C MET A 78 -11.38 -6.93 -8.06
N ASN A 79 -12.59 -7.52 -8.13
CA ASN A 79 -13.80 -6.84 -7.65
C ASN A 79 -13.83 -6.65 -6.13
N ILE A 80 -13.39 -7.64 -5.35
CA ILE A 80 -13.28 -7.51 -3.88
C ILE A 80 -12.26 -6.42 -3.55
N TYR A 81 -11.13 -6.42 -4.25
CA TYR A 81 -10.06 -5.46 -4.07
C TYR A 81 -10.47 -4.01 -4.37
N LEU A 82 -11.13 -3.81 -5.51
CA LEU A 82 -11.67 -2.51 -5.92
C LEU A 82 -12.74 -2.02 -4.95
N THR A 83 -13.61 -2.90 -4.47
CA THR A 83 -14.67 -2.56 -3.52
C THR A 83 -14.08 -2.09 -2.19
N ILE A 84 -13.12 -2.83 -1.63
CA ILE A 84 -12.45 -2.46 -0.37
C ILE A 84 -11.68 -1.15 -0.54
N SER A 85 -10.91 -1.02 -1.63
CA SER A 85 -10.15 0.19 -1.92
C SER A 85 -11.07 1.42 -2.02
N ASN A 86 -12.17 1.34 -2.76
CA ASN A 86 -13.14 2.43 -2.89
C ASN A 86 -13.80 2.80 -1.57
N TYR A 87 -14.17 1.82 -0.73
CA TYR A 87 -14.74 2.09 0.59
C TYR A 87 -13.76 2.83 1.50
N LEU A 88 -12.48 2.44 1.46
CA LEU A 88 -11.41 3.10 2.21
C LEU A 88 -11.16 4.53 1.72
N VAL A 89 -11.19 4.78 0.41
CA VAL A 89 -11.07 6.14 -0.15
C VAL A 89 -12.21 7.04 0.31
N ILE A 90 -13.45 6.55 0.26
CA ILE A 90 -14.62 7.30 0.74
C ILE A 90 -14.46 7.64 2.22
N LEU A 91 -14.02 6.69 3.05
CA LEU A 91 -13.77 6.90 4.47
C LEU A 91 -12.69 7.98 4.72
N LEU A 92 -11.61 7.97 3.93
CA LEU A 92 -10.52 8.96 4.00
C LEU A 92 -10.96 10.38 3.61
N LEU A 93 -11.96 10.51 2.73
CA LEU A 93 -12.46 11.80 2.25
C LEU A 93 -13.48 12.43 3.21
N ILE A 94 -14.26 11.63 3.94
CA ILE A 94 -15.24 12.16 4.91
C ILE A 94 -14.62 12.56 6.26
N THR A 95 -13.35 12.22 6.49
CA THR A 95 -12.62 12.53 7.73
C THR A 95 -11.66 13.73 7.61
N GLN A 96 -11.61 14.39 6.45
CA GLN A 96 -10.84 15.62 6.20
C GLN A 96 -11.76 16.84 6.18
#